data_AF-A0A972W470-F1
#
_entry.id   AF-A0A972W470-F1
#
_cell.length_a   1.000
_cell.length_b   1.000
_cell.length_c   1.000
_cell.angle_alpha   90.00
_cell.angle_beta   90.00
_cell.angle_gamma   90.00
#
_symmetry.space_group_name_H-M   'P 1'
#
loop_
_entity.id
_entity.type
_entity.pdbx_description
1 polymer ?
#
loop_
_entity_poly.entity_id
_entity_poly.type
_entity_poly.pdbx_seq_one_letter_code
_entity_poly.pdbx_strand_id
1 'polypeptide(L)'
;YKKAPFFEYYWPFIEEIYSNNSNHLVSHVFKTMKFSFKELGITTKIVCASELEVQGTKSDLVLDICKKNNAKIYLTGNGFFNYLPANGKEIFSQGGVSIVLQQFSHPTYTQVGKNDFVAGLGILDLLFNEGPIKAKEIFWRNIQKDNREDYEL
;
A
#
# COMPACT_ATOMS: atom_id res chain seq x y z
N TYR A 1 -1.84 -13.08 -17.29
CA TYR A 1 -0.95 -13.89 -16.44
C TYR A 1 -0.96 -15.40 -16.67
N LYS A 2 -1.79 -15.99 -17.54
CA LYS A 2 -1.86 -17.47 -17.75
C LYS A 2 -0.51 -18.16 -18.01
N LYS A 3 0.47 -17.45 -18.57
CA LYS A 3 1.81 -17.97 -18.87
C LYS A 3 2.80 -17.84 -17.68
N ALA A 4 2.42 -17.16 -16.62
CA ALA A 4 3.29 -16.89 -15.47
C ALA A 4 3.48 -18.18 -14.65
N PRO A 5 4.68 -18.43 -14.08
CA PRO A 5 5.00 -19.68 -13.39
C PRO A 5 4.04 -20.04 -12.25
N PHE A 6 3.50 -19.05 -11.55
CA PHE A 6 2.61 -19.25 -10.39
C PHE A 6 1.15 -18.90 -10.70
N PHE A 7 0.75 -18.90 -11.98
CA PHE A 7 -0.65 -18.67 -12.37
C PHE A 7 -1.58 -19.68 -11.71
N GLU A 8 -1.32 -20.98 -11.87
CA GLU A 8 -2.20 -22.05 -11.34
C GLU A 8 -2.25 -22.04 -9.80
N TYR A 9 -1.20 -21.58 -9.13
CA TYR A 9 -1.17 -21.44 -7.67
C TYR A 9 -2.09 -20.32 -7.20
N TYR A 10 -2.05 -19.17 -7.88
CA TYR A 10 -2.76 -17.96 -7.43
C TYR A 10 -4.14 -17.76 -8.05
N TRP A 11 -4.38 -18.29 -9.25
CA TRP A 11 -5.62 -18.07 -9.98
C TRP A 11 -6.88 -18.46 -9.20
N PRO A 12 -6.95 -19.62 -8.50
CA PRO A 12 -8.15 -19.99 -7.76
C PRO A 12 -8.57 -18.93 -6.72
N PHE A 13 -7.62 -18.32 -6.02
CA PHE A 13 -7.89 -17.27 -5.04
C PHE A 13 -8.36 -15.97 -5.70
N ILE A 14 -7.76 -15.61 -6.83
CA ILE A 14 -8.15 -14.41 -7.59
C ILE A 14 -9.54 -14.60 -8.19
N GLU A 15 -9.79 -15.75 -8.79
CA GLU A 15 -11.09 -16.13 -9.33
C GLU A 15 -12.18 -16.07 -8.25
N GLU A 16 -11.92 -16.61 -7.06
CA GLU A 16 -12.86 -16.52 -5.93
C GLU A 16 -13.18 -15.07 -5.55
N ILE A 17 -12.17 -14.20 -5.48
CA ILE A 17 -12.36 -12.78 -5.14
C ILE A 17 -13.31 -12.10 -6.13
N TYR A 18 -13.12 -12.35 -7.44
CA TYR A 18 -13.89 -11.70 -8.50
C TYR A 18 -15.18 -12.42 -8.89
N SER A 19 -15.36 -13.69 -8.52
CA SER A 19 -16.63 -14.42 -8.70
C SER A 19 -17.69 -14.04 -7.66
N ASN A 20 -17.32 -13.21 -6.69
CA ASN A 20 -18.21 -12.75 -5.64
C ASN A 20 -19.17 -11.66 -6.18
N ASN A 21 -20.48 -11.83 -5.98
CA ASN A 21 -21.53 -10.91 -6.47
C ASN A 21 -21.63 -9.58 -5.68
N SER A 22 -20.52 -9.03 -5.21
CA SER A 22 -20.55 -7.74 -4.52
C SER A 22 -20.79 -6.60 -5.50
N ASN A 23 -21.82 -5.79 -5.27
CA ASN A 23 -22.13 -4.62 -6.10
C ASN A 23 -21.15 -3.44 -5.91
N HIS A 24 -20.21 -3.54 -4.98
CA HIS A 24 -19.25 -2.47 -4.69
C HIS A 24 -17.81 -2.86 -5.06
N LEU A 25 -17.14 -2.00 -5.83
CA LEU A 25 -15.73 -2.14 -6.19
C LEU A 25 -14.82 -2.23 -4.96
N VAL A 26 -15.13 -1.46 -3.91
CA VAL A 26 -14.34 -1.45 -2.67
C VAL A 26 -14.23 -2.83 -2.03
N SER A 27 -15.26 -3.68 -2.14
CA SER A 27 -15.23 -5.05 -1.61
C SER A 27 -14.14 -5.88 -2.28
N HIS A 28 -14.03 -5.79 -3.61
CA HIS A 28 -13.01 -6.48 -4.39
C HIS A 28 -11.61 -5.94 -4.07
N VAL A 29 -11.46 -4.60 -4.05
CA VAL A 29 -10.17 -3.96 -3.71
C VAL A 29 -9.70 -4.39 -2.32
N PHE A 30 -10.60 -4.40 -1.33
CA PHE A 30 -10.26 -4.74 0.04
C PHE A 30 -9.90 -6.23 0.18
N LYS A 31 -10.60 -7.12 -0.53
CA LYS A 31 -10.27 -8.56 -0.57
C LYS A 31 -8.92 -8.81 -1.22
N THR A 32 -8.64 -8.20 -2.39
CA THR A 32 -7.35 -8.31 -3.07
C THR A 32 -6.22 -7.74 -2.22
N MET A 33 -6.44 -6.61 -1.55
CA MET A 33 -5.46 -6.01 -0.63
C MET A 33 -5.16 -6.95 0.56
N LYS A 34 -6.19 -7.47 1.24
CA LYS A 34 -6.02 -8.41 2.36
C LYS A 34 -5.34 -9.70 1.95
N PHE A 35 -5.70 -10.24 0.79
CA PHE A 35 -5.03 -11.38 0.19
C PHE A 35 -3.53 -11.10 -0.02
N SER A 36 -3.22 -9.94 -0.63
CA SER A 36 -1.83 -9.53 -0.86
C SER A 36 -1.05 -9.37 0.45
N PHE A 37 -1.66 -8.79 1.49
CA PHE A 37 -1.05 -8.67 2.81
C PHE A 37 -0.74 -10.03 3.42
N LYS A 38 -1.66 -10.99 3.30
CA LYS A 38 -1.44 -12.36 3.77
C LYS A 38 -0.24 -13.01 3.07
N GLU A 39 -0.17 -12.94 1.75
CA GLU A 39 0.94 -13.50 0.97
C GLU A 39 2.29 -12.87 1.32
N LEU A 40 2.29 -11.55 1.56
CA LEU A 40 3.49 -10.82 1.98
C LEU A 40 3.80 -10.98 3.48
N GLY A 41 2.91 -11.59 4.27
CA GLY A 41 3.07 -11.69 5.73
C GLY A 41 2.96 -10.35 6.47
N ILE A 42 2.18 -9.40 5.93
CA ILE A 42 1.88 -8.11 6.55
C ILE A 42 0.76 -8.29 7.56
N THR A 43 1.03 -7.98 8.83
CA THR A 43 0.07 -8.12 9.95
C THR A 43 -0.43 -6.79 10.49
N THR A 44 -0.14 -5.69 9.78
CA THR A 44 -0.52 -4.33 10.20
C THR A 44 -2.02 -4.20 10.38
N LYS A 45 -2.44 -3.57 11.49
CA LYS A 45 -3.85 -3.27 11.77
C LYS A 45 -4.42 -2.37 10.67
N ILE A 46 -5.57 -2.75 10.12
CA ILE A 46 -6.33 -1.94 9.18
C ILE A 46 -7.52 -1.34 9.93
N VAL A 47 -7.73 -0.04 9.78
CA VAL A 47 -8.87 0.69 10.35
C VAL A 47 -9.49 1.50 9.22
N CYS A 48 -10.80 1.34 9.00
CA CYS A 48 -11.49 2.14 7.99
C CYS A 48 -11.83 3.51 8.57
N ALA A 49 -11.67 4.58 7.78
CA ALA A 49 -12.08 5.92 8.23
C ALA A 49 -13.57 6.00 8.58
N SER A 50 -14.43 5.17 7.96
CA SER A 50 -15.86 5.07 8.30
C SER A 50 -16.14 4.42 9.66
N GLU A 51 -15.17 3.72 10.25
CA GLU A 51 -15.25 3.18 11.62
C GLU A 51 -14.84 4.25 12.65
N LEU A 52 -14.25 5.35 12.17
CA LEU A 52 -13.82 6.46 12.99
C LEU A 52 -14.86 7.59 12.84
N GLU A 53 -15.30 8.17 13.94
CA GLU A 53 -16.12 9.39 13.93
C GLU A 53 -15.23 10.61 13.59
N VAL A 54 -14.73 10.64 12.36
CA VAL A 54 -13.80 11.66 11.86
C VAL A 54 -14.55 12.85 11.29
N GLN A 55 -13.94 14.02 11.42
CA GLN A 55 -14.49 15.30 11.01
C GLN A 55 -13.50 16.07 10.13
N GLY A 56 -14.00 17.10 9.44
CA GLY A 56 -13.19 17.98 8.59
C GLY A 56 -13.08 17.51 7.14
N THR A 57 -12.23 18.21 6.38
CA THR A 57 -12.01 17.92 4.95
C THR A 57 -10.52 18.06 4.62
N LYS A 58 -10.08 17.47 3.50
CA LYS A 58 -8.68 17.56 3.02
C LYS A 58 -7.68 17.22 4.14
N SER A 59 -6.73 18.11 4.43
CA SER A 59 -5.70 17.91 5.45
C SER A 59 -6.26 17.77 6.87
N ASP A 60 -7.33 18.48 7.20
CA ASP A 60 -7.93 18.39 8.54
C ASP A 60 -8.51 16.99 8.79
N LEU A 61 -9.11 16.39 7.76
CA LEU A 61 -9.63 15.02 7.83
C LEU A 61 -8.51 14.01 8.08
N VAL A 62 -7.38 14.15 7.37
CA VAL A 62 -6.22 13.26 7.55
C VAL A 62 -5.60 13.43 8.94
N LEU A 63 -5.49 14.67 9.43
CA LEU A 63 -4.99 14.94 10.77
C LEU A 63 -5.93 14.34 11.83
N ASP A 64 -7.25 14.47 11.66
CA ASP A 64 -8.21 13.91 12.60
C ASP A 64 -8.16 12.37 12.61
N ILE A 65 -8.02 11.74 11.44
CA ILE A 65 -7.75 10.28 11.34
C ILE A 65 -6.49 9.91 12.13
N CYS A 66 -5.41 10.68 12.01
CA CYS A 66 -4.17 10.44 12.76
C CYS A 66 -4.41 10.55 14.27
N LYS A 67 -5.08 11.61 14.72
CA LYS A 67 -5.39 11.85 16.14
C LYS A 67 -6.26 10.76 16.74
N LYS A 68 -7.32 10.34 16.03
CA LYS A 68 -8.21 9.24 16.47
C LYS A 68 -7.47 7.90 16.62
N ASN A 69 -6.34 7.74 15.93
CA ASN A 69 -5.47 6.56 16.06
C ASN A 69 -4.24 6.80 16.94
N ASN A 70 -4.12 7.95 17.62
CA ASN A 70 -2.94 8.35 18.40
C ASN A 70 -1.63 8.27 17.60
N ALA A 71 -1.69 8.52 16.29
CA ALA A 71 -0.53 8.49 15.42
C ALA A 71 0.37 9.71 15.68
N LYS A 72 1.68 9.47 15.72
CA LYS A 72 2.71 10.54 15.77
C LYS A 72 3.27 10.90 14.40
N ILE A 73 3.11 9.99 13.44
CA ILE A 73 3.70 10.09 12.11
C ILE A 73 2.62 9.77 11.08
N TYR A 74 2.49 10.63 10.09
CA TYR A 74 1.73 10.39 8.87
C TYR A 74 2.70 10.09 7.72
N LEU A 75 2.79 8.83 7.33
CA LEU A 75 3.61 8.37 6.20
C LEU A 75 2.82 8.51 4.89
N THR A 76 3.38 9.19 3.90
CA THR A 76 2.67 9.50 2.65
C THR A 76 3.59 9.56 1.44
N GLY A 77 3.08 9.37 0.23
CA GLY A 77 3.87 9.43 -1.00
C GLY A 77 4.14 10.88 -1.47
N ASN A 78 5.09 11.03 -2.39
CA ASN A 78 5.53 12.33 -2.93
C ASN A 78 4.39 13.18 -3.52
N GLY A 79 3.32 12.55 -4.03
CA GLY A 79 2.16 13.26 -4.57
C GLY A 79 1.37 14.05 -3.53
N PHE A 80 1.55 13.78 -2.24
CA PHE A 80 0.78 14.42 -1.17
C PHE A 80 0.97 15.93 -1.09
N PHE A 81 2.17 16.45 -1.35
CA PHE A 81 2.39 17.90 -1.30
C PHE A 81 1.61 18.67 -2.36
N ASN A 82 1.26 18.04 -3.48
CA ASN A 82 0.42 18.68 -4.50
C ASN A 82 -1.02 18.88 -4.01
N TYR A 83 -1.44 18.09 -3.01
CA TYR A 83 -2.78 18.17 -2.40
C TYR A 83 -2.77 18.86 -1.04
N LEU A 84 -1.58 19.15 -0.50
CA LEU A 84 -1.44 19.84 0.76
C LEU A 84 -1.76 21.33 0.56
N PRO A 85 -2.77 21.89 1.26
CA PRO A 85 -2.99 23.33 1.25
C PRO A 85 -1.76 24.04 1.82
N ALA A 86 -1.59 25.32 1.50
CA ALA A 86 -0.39 26.09 1.87
C ALA A 86 -0.08 26.07 3.38
N ASN A 87 -1.11 25.89 4.23
CA ASN A 87 -1.00 25.81 5.69
C ASN A 87 -0.99 24.37 6.24
N GLY A 88 -0.92 23.35 5.38
CA GLY A 88 -1.08 21.96 5.80
C GLY A 88 0.09 21.42 6.61
N LYS A 89 1.31 21.94 6.42
CA LYS A 89 2.47 21.53 7.24
C LYS A 89 2.31 22.03 8.68
N GLU A 90 1.87 23.27 8.82
CA GLU A 90 1.62 23.92 10.11
C GLU A 90 0.49 23.21 10.86
N ILE A 91 -0.60 22.85 10.18
CA ILE A 91 -1.72 22.11 10.76
C ILE A 91 -1.24 20.78 11.40
N PHE A 92 -0.42 20.02 10.68
CA PHE A 92 0.10 18.74 11.17
C PHE A 92 1.07 18.92 12.34
N SER A 93 2.01 19.87 12.23
CA SER A 93 2.97 20.19 13.29
C SER A 93 2.26 20.64 14.58
N GLN A 94 1.31 21.57 14.50
CA GLN A 94 0.50 22.02 15.64
C GLN A 94 -0.37 20.90 16.21
N GLY A 95 -0.78 19.95 15.37
CA GLY A 95 -1.52 18.76 15.76
C GLY A 95 -0.68 17.67 16.42
N GLY A 96 0.65 17.84 16.53
CA GLY A 96 1.56 16.84 17.10
C GLY A 96 1.82 15.64 16.18
N VAL A 97 1.62 15.79 14.87
CA VAL A 97 1.81 14.73 13.87
C VAL A 97 2.85 15.17 12.86
N SER A 98 3.96 14.43 12.76
CA SER A 98 5.00 14.69 11.75
C SER A 98 4.63 14.04 10.43
N ILE A 99 4.90 14.72 9.32
CA ILE A 99 4.72 14.15 7.97
C ILE A 99 6.04 13.54 7.52
N VAL A 100 6.02 12.26 7.13
CA VAL A 100 7.18 11.56 6.57
C VAL A 100 6.85 11.13 5.15
N LEU A 101 7.80 11.35 4.23
CA LEU A 101 7.65 10.88 2.86
C LEU A 101 8.11 9.45 2.73
N GLN A 102 7.25 8.65 2.11
CA GLN A 102 7.60 7.33 1.66
C GLN A 102 8.54 7.46 0.46
N GLN A 103 9.77 7.03 0.65
CA GLN A 103 10.64 6.67 -0.46
C GLN A 103 10.27 5.27 -0.94
N PHE A 104 9.99 5.15 -2.22
CA PHE A 104 9.60 3.88 -2.82
C PHE A 104 10.49 3.60 -4.02
N SER A 105 11.35 2.60 -3.87
CA SER A 105 12.07 2.00 -4.98
C SER A 105 11.28 0.81 -5.51
N HIS A 106 11.04 0.75 -6.82
CA HIS A 106 10.39 -0.42 -7.40
C HIS A 106 11.34 -1.62 -7.34
N PRO A 107 10.95 -2.75 -6.70
CA PRO A 107 11.77 -3.94 -6.78
C PRO A 107 11.78 -4.47 -8.21
N THR A 108 12.93 -4.94 -8.66
CA THR A 108 13.05 -5.68 -9.92
C THR A 108 12.89 -7.17 -9.65
N TYR A 109 12.24 -7.85 -10.58
CA TYR A 109 11.93 -9.28 -10.50
C TYR A 109 11.72 -9.85 -11.89
N THR A 110 11.72 -11.17 -12.00
CA THR A 110 11.47 -11.84 -13.28
C THR A 110 10.02 -11.65 -13.67
N GLN A 111 9.75 -11.20 -14.89
CA GLN A 111 8.40 -11.07 -15.45
C GLN A 111 8.24 -12.00 -16.65
N VAL A 112 7.07 -12.62 -16.77
CA VAL A 112 6.74 -13.46 -17.92
C VAL A 112 6.62 -12.62 -19.18
N GLY A 113 7.34 -13.00 -20.24
CA GLY A 113 7.34 -12.29 -21.50
C GLY A 113 8.71 -12.30 -22.16
N LYS A 114 8.83 -11.60 -23.29
CA LYS A 114 10.10 -11.38 -24.00
C LYS A 114 10.59 -9.93 -23.89
N ASN A 115 9.89 -9.11 -23.12
CA ASN A 115 10.19 -7.68 -22.98
C ASN A 115 11.08 -7.47 -21.76
N ASP A 116 11.74 -6.31 -21.74
CA ASP A 116 12.41 -5.81 -20.55
C ASP A 116 11.43 -5.63 -19.39
N PHE A 117 11.98 -5.58 -18.18
CA PHE A 117 11.23 -5.35 -16.95
C PHE A 117 10.37 -4.08 -17.05
N VAL A 118 9.08 -4.21 -16.71
CA VAL A 118 8.12 -3.11 -16.66
C VAL A 118 7.85 -2.75 -15.20
N ALA A 119 8.31 -1.56 -14.80
CA ALA A 119 8.03 -0.99 -13.48
C ALA A 119 6.56 -0.50 -13.37
N GLY A 120 6.10 -0.23 -12.14
CA GLY A 120 4.76 0.34 -11.91
C GLY A 120 3.59 -0.66 -11.94
N LEU A 121 3.85 -1.96 -12.12
CA LEU A 121 2.82 -2.98 -12.09
C LEU A 121 2.34 -3.31 -10.67
N GLY A 122 1.08 -3.74 -10.57
CA GLY A 122 0.46 -4.10 -9.30
C GLY A 122 1.02 -5.40 -8.71
N ILE A 123 0.77 -5.62 -7.42
CA ILE A 123 1.31 -6.74 -6.64
C ILE A 123 1.02 -8.13 -7.24
N LEU A 124 -0.09 -8.29 -7.95
CA LEU A 124 -0.42 -9.56 -8.61
C LEU A 124 0.61 -9.95 -9.67
N ASP A 125 1.24 -8.99 -10.35
CA ASP A 125 2.32 -9.30 -11.29
C ASP A 125 3.50 -9.97 -10.57
N LEU A 126 3.96 -9.39 -9.46
CA LEU A 126 5.01 -9.98 -8.63
C LEU A 126 4.62 -11.38 -8.14
N LEU A 127 3.41 -11.54 -7.60
CA LEU A 127 2.95 -12.84 -7.08
C LEU A 127 2.89 -13.90 -8.18
N PHE A 128 2.27 -13.61 -9.32
CA PHE A 128 2.15 -14.57 -10.42
C PHE A 128 3.51 -14.98 -11.00
N ASN A 129 4.50 -14.10 -10.96
CA ASN A 129 5.81 -14.40 -11.53
C ASN A 129 6.79 -15.05 -10.55
N GLU A 130 6.77 -14.65 -9.27
CA GLU A 130 7.80 -15.06 -8.30
C GLU A 130 7.28 -16.00 -7.20
N GLY A 131 5.97 -16.17 -7.06
CA GLY A 131 5.41 -17.12 -6.11
C GLY A 131 5.51 -16.68 -4.64
N PRO A 132 4.96 -17.48 -3.72
CA PRO A 132 4.73 -17.06 -2.33
C PRO A 132 6.01 -16.77 -1.55
N ILE A 133 7.07 -17.55 -1.75
CA ILE A 133 8.32 -17.39 -1.00
C ILE A 133 9.10 -16.18 -1.53
N LYS A 134 9.42 -16.19 -2.83
CA LYS A 134 10.33 -15.19 -3.42
C LYS A 134 9.67 -13.81 -3.54
N ALA A 135 8.36 -13.73 -3.81
CA ALA A 135 7.66 -12.43 -3.80
C ALA A 135 7.74 -11.75 -2.43
N LYS A 136 7.55 -12.52 -1.34
CA LYS A 136 7.66 -12.03 0.02
C LYS A 136 9.10 -11.56 0.33
N GLU A 137 10.10 -12.34 -0.04
CA GLU A 137 11.52 -11.96 0.12
C GLU A 137 11.85 -10.67 -0.63
N ILE A 138 11.42 -10.56 -1.90
CA ILE A 138 11.63 -9.37 -2.73
C ILE A 138 11.02 -8.13 -2.07
N PHE A 139 9.78 -8.24 -1.58
CA PHE A 139 9.09 -7.15 -0.89
C PHE A 139 9.85 -6.69 0.36
N TRP A 140 10.18 -7.60 1.28
CA TRP A 140 10.81 -7.22 2.55
C TRP A 140 12.24 -6.72 2.40
N ARG A 141 13.01 -7.29 1.46
CA ARG A 141 14.34 -6.78 1.12
C ARG A 141 14.25 -5.35 0.59
N ASN A 142 13.18 -5.01 -0.13
CA ASN A 142 12.98 -3.65 -0.64
C ASN A 142 12.62 -2.65 0.46
N ILE A 143 11.87 -3.08 1.48
CA ILE A 143 11.54 -2.25 2.65
C ILE A 143 12.77 -2.00 3.53
N GLN A 144 13.64 -3.00 3.72
CA GLN A 144 14.82 -2.89 4.59
C GLN A 144 15.98 -2.07 4.00
N LYS A 145 15.96 -1.75 2.71
CA LYS A 145 16.99 -0.91 2.08
C LYS A 145 17.01 0.51 2.62
N ASP A 146 15.85 1.03 3.01
CA ASP A 146 15.72 2.31 3.71
C ASP A 146 15.85 2.08 5.22
N ASN A 147 17.08 1.93 5.71
CA ASN A 147 17.35 2.30 7.09
C ASN A 147 17.02 3.78 7.22
N ARG A 148 15.93 4.07 7.91
CA ARG A 148 15.36 5.40 8.16
C ARG A 148 16.42 6.33 8.73
N GLU A 149 17.06 7.11 7.88
CA GLU A 149 17.56 8.41 8.32
C GLU A 149 16.32 9.25 8.65
N ASP A 150 16.25 9.70 9.90
CA ASP A 150 15.21 10.61 10.38
C ASP A 150 15.31 11.92 9.59
N TYR A 151 14.59 11.99 8.48
CA TYR A 151 14.43 13.22 7.73
C TYR A 151 13.32 14.04 8.41
N GLU A 152 13.70 14.72 9.49
CA GLU A 152 12.99 15.90 9.93
C GLU A 152 13.03 16.93 8.80
N LEU A 153 11.85 17.37 8.37
CA LEU A 153 11.66 18.60 7.60
C LEU A 153 11.37 19.75 8.56
#